data_AF-A0AA95B5I2-F1
#
_entry.id   AF-A0AA95B5I2-F1
#
_cell.length_a   1.000
_cell.length_b   1.000
_cell.length_c   1.000
_cell.angle_alpha   90.00
_cell.angle_beta   90.00
_cell.angle_gamma   90.00
#
_symmetry.space_group_name_H-M   'P 1'
#
loop_
_entity.id
_entity.type
_entity.pdbx_description
1 polymer ?
#
loop_
_entity_poly.entity_id
_entity_poly.type
_entity_poly.pdbx_seq_one_letter_code
_entity_poly.pdbx_strand_id
1 'polypeptide(L)'
;MIILSLILGHLIADFYLQTEHMVKEKRKFLKLHLFHHAAVMFITLLLIYFYQGNDFFIEVLVPTILLVVFHGVLDYLKITLQKKTDKLIQKNAWNLGLFIADQLLHMITILAVCYFTLQVDLQAMIDTILLLLNLKEGIRPELGLLEGLLFLIIMLILCTTVTGHLIRIMLGSLTKHISLFEGKYTLKDLAISPNSEKNMSEEYTYMVMKHQDLSRGKVIGYLERLLVVALILMGSFSAVGFIVAAKSLTRFKQMDDRDWAEYFLLGTLTSFLFAIIYGVLLKIVFFGSY
;
A
#
# COMPACT_ATOMS: atom_id res chain seq x y z
N MET A 1 7.03 20.74 -2.21
CA MET A 1 6.52 20.16 -3.47
C MET A 1 7.35 19.02 -4.09
N ILE A 2 8.65 19.20 -4.36
CA ILE A 2 9.50 18.24 -5.12
C ILE A 2 9.43 16.81 -4.56
N ILE A 3 9.77 16.63 -3.29
CA ILE A 3 9.84 15.31 -2.64
C ILE A 3 8.47 14.61 -2.69
N LEU A 4 7.38 15.33 -2.35
CA LEU A 4 6.03 14.77 -2.41
C LEU A 4 5.66 14.31 -3.83
N SER A 5 6.03 15.08 -4.84
CA SER A 5 5.76 14.73 -6.25
C SER A 5 6.50 13.47 -6.67
N LEU A 6 7.77 13.33 -6.29
CA LEU A 6 8.57 12.14 -6.61
C LEU A 6 8.12 10.90 -5.83
N ILE A 7 7.72 11.05 -4.57
CA ILE A 7 7.10 9.98 -3.79
C ILE A 7 5.80 9.52 -4.46
N LEU A 8 4.96 10.47 -4.89
CA LEU A 8 3.71 10.16 -5.57
C LEU A 8 3.98 9.43 -6.91
N GLY A 9 4.93 9.91 -7.70
CA GLY A 9 5.36 9.27 -8.95
C GLY A 9 5.83 7.82 -8.72
N HIS A 10 6.68 7.60 -7.72
CA HIS A 10 7.13 6.26 -7.29
C HIS A 10 5.94 5.35 -6.92
N LEU A 11 5.03 5.83 -6.06
CA LEU A 11 3.86 5.07 -5.63
C LEU A 11 2.94 4.70 -6.80
N ILE A 12 2.75 5.60 -7.76
CA ILE A 12 1.95 5.33 -8.97
C ILE A 12 2.64 4.27 -9.84
N ALA A 13 3.95 4.40 -10.07
CA ALA A 13 4.72 3.45 -10.87
C ALA A 13 4.68 2.04 -10.28
N ASP A 14 4.84 1.92 -8.96
CA ASP A 14 4.94 0.62 -8.29
C ASP A 14 3.60 -0.03 -7.97
N PHE A 15 2.56 0.74 -7.62
CA PHE A 15 1.30 0.15 -7.14
C PHE A 15 0.13 0.23 -8.13
N TYR A 16 0.17 1.14 -9.09
CA TYR A 16 -0.90 1.29 -10.09
C TYR A 16 -0.47 0.78 -11.47
N LEU A 17 0.76 1.07 -11.90
CA LEU A 17 1.25 0.64 -13.22
C LEU A 17 1.91 -0.74 -13.21
N GLN A 18 2.44 -1.20 -12.07
CA GLN A 18 2.94 -2.57 -11.95
C GLN A 18 1.77 -3.56 -11.83
N THR A 19 1.59 -4.38 -12.86
CA THR A 19 0.49 -5.37 -12.88
C THR A 19 0.83 -6.63 -12.08
N GLU A 20 -0.20 -7.36 -11.62
CA GLU A 20 -0.04 -8.67 -10.94
C GLU A 20 0.75 -9.68 -11.79
N HIS A 21 0.65 -9.62 -13.12
CA HIS A 21 1.44 -10.45 -14.04
C HIS A 21 2.93 -10.09 -14.00
N MET A 22 3.24 -8.79 -13.96
CA MET A 22 4.63 -8.32 -13.81
C MET A 22 5.21 -8.74 -12.47
N VAL A 23 4.41 -8.76 -11.39
CA VAL A 23 4.86 -9.22 -10.08
C VAL A 23 5.11 -10.73 -10.07
N LYS A 24 4.23 -11.53 -10.70
CA LYS A 24 4.39 -13.00 -10.79
C LYS A 24 5.58 -13.42 -11.66
N GLU A 25 5.80 -12.73 -12.77
CA GLU A 25 6.89 -12.99 -13.72
C GLU A 25 7.95 -11.87 -13.69
N LYS A 26 8.33 -11.40 -12.50
CA LYS A 26 9.23 -10.24 -12.29
C LYS A 26 10.47 -10.23 -13.18
N ARG A 27 11.11 -11.38 -13.38
CA ARG A 27 12.32 -11.48 -14.22
C ARG A 27 12.06 -11.20 -15.70
N LYS A 28 10.93 -11.67 -16.23
CA LYS A 28 10.56 -11.51 -17.65
C LYS A 28 10.12 -10.07 -17.94
N PHE A 29 9.38 -9.48 -17.01
CA PHE A 29 8.83 -8.13 -17.16
C PHE A 29 9.70 -7.02 -16.55
N LEU A 30 10.91 -7.33 -16.09
CA LEU A 30 11.79 -6.33 -15.45
C LEU A 30 12.01 -5.11 -16.36
N LYS A 31 12.26 -5.32 -17.66
CA LYS A 31 12.46 -4.21 -18.61
C LYS A 31 11.22 -3.34 -18.77
N LEU A 32 10.03 -3.95 -18.82
CA LEU A 32 8.76 -3.22 -18.94
C LEU A 32 8.46 -2.41 -17.68
N HIS A 33 8.76 -2.98 -16.52
CA HIS A 33 8.62 -2.31 -15.23
C HIS A 33 9.55 -1.10 -15.13
N LEU A 34 10.83 -1.28 -15.46
CA LEU A 34 11.80 -0.18 -15.49
C LEU A 34 11.43 0.91 -16.49
N PHE A 35 10.86 0.54 -17.64
CA PHE A 35 10.42 1.50 -18.65
C PHE A 35 9.28 2.39 -18.15
N HIS A 36 8.22 1.81 -17.59
CA HIS A 36 7.11 2.62 -17.07
C HIS A 36 7.54 3.44 -15.85
N HIS A 37 8.41 2.89 -14.99
CA HIS A 37 8.99 3.64 -13.88
C HIS A 37 9.80 4.85 -14.40
N ALA A 38 10.66 4.65 -15.40
CA ALA A 38 11.39 5.73 -16.06
C ALA A 38 10.46 6.80 -16.64
N ALA A 39 9.40 6.38 -17.33
CA ALA A 39 8.43 7.30 -17.92
C ALA A 39 7.72 8.16 -16.87
N VAL A 40 7.25 7.55 -15.77
CA VAL A 40 6.57 8.29 -14.69
C VAL A 40 7.52 9.25 -13.99
N MET A 41 8.74 8.82 -13.65
CA MET A 41 9.71 9.67 -12.98
C MET A 41 10.16 10.82 -13.89
N PHE A 42 10.37 10.55 -15.18
CA PHE A 42 10.69 11.57 -16.17
C PHE A 42 9.57 12.61 -16.30
N ILE A 43 8.31 12.17 -16.44
CA ILE A 43 7.16 13.09 -16.52
C ILE A 43 7.04 13.92 -15.24
N THR A 44 7.22 13.29 -14.08
CA THR A 44 7.15 13.99 -12.78
C THR A 44 8.22 15.08 -12.69
N LEU A 45 9.47 14.76 -13.04
CA LEU A 45 10.57 15.72 -13.05
C LEU A 45 10.37 16.81 -14.10
N LEU A 46 9.83 16.47 -15.27
CA LEU A 46 9.51 17.43 -16.32
C LEU A 46 8.46 18.46 -15.86
N LEU A 47 7.43 18.01 -15.13
CA LEU A 47 6.42 18.91 -14.56
C LEU A 47 7.02 19.84 -13.49
N ILE A 48 7.93 19.32 -12.65
CA ILE A 48 8.67 20.14 -11.67
C ILE A 48 9.55 21.16 -12.39
N TYR A 49 10.24 20.75 -13.46
CA TYR A 49 11.09 21.62 -14.26
C TYR A 49 10.30 22.78 -14.89
N PHE A 50 9.11 22.52 -15.43
CA PHE A 50 8.27 23.61 -15.96
C PHE A 50 7.77 24.60 -14.89
N TYR A 51 7.71 24.18 -13.63
CA TYR A 51 7.27 25.05 -12.54
C TYR A 51 8.38 25.96 -12.01
N GLN A 52 9.60 25.44 -11.86
CA GLN A 52 10.68 26.13 -11.13
C GLN A 52 12.09 25.84 -11.68
N GLY A 53 12.19 25.20 -12.84
CA GLY A 53 13.44 24.64 -13.30
C GLY A 53 14.33 25.62 -14.06
N ASN A 54 15.64 25.38 -13.95
CA ASN A 54 16.67 26.19 -14.61
C ASN A 54 17.44 25.38 -15.64
N ASP A 55 17.98 24.22 -15.24
CA ASP A 55 18.79 23.36 -16.11
C ASP A 55 18.09 22.01 -16.34
N PHE A 56 17.62 21.80 -17.57
CA PHE A 56 16.93 20.57 -17.96
C PHE A 56 17.80 19.32 -17.77
N PHE A 57 19.11 19.41 -18.06
CA PHE A 57 20.00 18.26 -17.99
C PHE A 57 20.19 17.81 -16.55
N ILE A 58 20.47 18.74 -15.65
CA ILE A 58 20.73 18.46 -14.22
C ILE A 58 19.45 18.16 -13.44
N GLU A 59 18.33 18.82 -13.76
CA GLU A 59 17.11 18.72 -12.97
C GLU A 59 16.12 17.66 -13.49
N VAL A 60 16.26 17.23 -14.75
CA VAL A 60 15.37 16.21 -15.34
C VAL A 60 16.14 14.96 -15.74
N LEU A 61 17.12 15.09 -16.63
CA LEU A 61 17.73 13.91 -17.26
C LEU A 61 18.60 13.10 -16.27
N VAL A 62 19.52 13.77 -15.58
CA VAL A 62 20.40 13.14 -14.58
C VAL A 62 19.59 12.45 -13.46
N PRO A 63 18.65 13.10 -12.76
CA PRO A 63 17.88 12.45 -11.70
C PRO A 63 17.01 11.31 -12.23
N THR A 64 16.43 11.43 -13.43
CA THR A 64 15.67 10.32 -14.04
C THR A 64 16.55 9.08 -14.21
N ILE A 65 17.75 9.25 -14.78
CA ILE A 65 18.68 8.13 -14.99
C ILE A 65 19.08 7.50 -13.65
N LEU A 66 19.45 8.33 -12.67
CA LEU A 66 19.84 7.84 -11.34
C LEU A 66 18.71 7.05 -10.67
N LEU A 67 17.49 7.60 -10.65
CA LEU A 67 16.32 6.94 -10.04
C LEU A 67 16.04 5.58 -10.68
N VAL A 68 16.07 5.50 -12.02
CA VAL A 68 15.81 4.24 -12.74
C VAL A 68 16.91 3.21 -12.50
N VAL A 69 18.18 3.64 -12.48
CA VAL A 69 19.31 2.75 -12.20
C VAL A 69 19.23 2.21 -10.78
N PHE A 70 19.03 3.07 -9.79
CA PHE A 70 18.89 2.64 -8.40
C PHE A 70 17.68 1.73 -8.20
N HIS A 71 16.51 2.08 -8.78
CA HIS A 71 15.32 1.23 -8.77
C HIS A 71 15.62 -0.16 -9.33
N GLY A 72 16.25 -0.24 -10.51
CA GLY A 72 16.61 -1.52 -11.12
C GLY A 72 17.59 -2.36 -10.30
N VAL A 73 18.55 -1.72 -9.63
CA VAL A 73 19.48 -2.41 -8.72
C VAL A 73 18.74 -2.97 -7.50
N LEU A 74 17.87 -2.18 -6.87
CA LEU A 74 17.09 -2.60 -5.71
C LEU A 74 16.15 -3.76 -6.04
N ASP A 75 15.43 -3.65 -7.16
CA ASP A 75 14.52 -4.70 -7.62
C ASP A 75 15.29 -6.00 -7.94
N TYR A 76 16.45 -5.91 -8.60
CA TYR A 76 17.30 -7.07 -8.88
C TYR A 76 17.81 -7.73 -7.60
N LEU A 77 18.25 -6.93 -6.62
CA LEU A 77 18.70 -7.41 -5.32
C LEU A 77 17.56 -8.16 -4.60
N LYS A 78 16.36 -7.55 -4.54
CA LYS A 78 15.17 -8.17 -3.94
C LYS A 78 14.82 -9.50 -4.59
N ILE A 79 14.79 -9.58 -5.93
CA ILE A 79 14.52 -10.83 -6.66
C ILE A 79 15.54 -11.91 -6.30
N THR A 80 16.80 -11.54 -6.16
CA THR A 80 17.88 -12.47 -5.83
C THR A 80 17.77 -12.98 -4.38
N LEU A 81 17.44 -12.10 -3.43
CA LEU A 81 17.25 -12.45 -2.03
C LEU A 81 15.99 -13.30 -1.80
N GLN A 82 14.90 -13.05 -2.54
CA GLN A 82 13.68 -13.86 -2.45
C GLN A 82 13.93 -15.32 -2.87
N LYS A 83 14.69 -15.55 -3.94
CA LYS A 83 14.97 -16.90 -4.45
C LYS A 83 15.79 -17.77 -3.49
N LYS A 84 16.76 -17.17 -2.77
CA LYS A 84 17.58 -17.91 -1.80
C LYS A 84 16.74 -18.49 -0.65
N THR A 85 15.57 -17.91 -0.41
CA THR A 85 14.73 -18.17 0.75
C THR A 85 13.49 -19.02 0.41
N ASP A 86 13.34 -19.49 -0.83
CA ASP A 86 12.16 -20.27 -1.26
C ASP A 86 11.93 -21.58 -0.48
N LYS A 87 12.91 -22.06 0.28
CA LYS A 87 12.84 -23.27 1.12
C LYS A 87 12.61 -23.01 2.63
N LEU A 88 12.48 -21.76 3.10
CA LEU A 88 12.34 -21.48 4.54
C LEU A 88 10.88 -21.57 5.04
N ILE A 89 10.72 -22.10 6.26
CA ILE A 89 9.44 -22.29 6.96
C ILE A 89 8.74 -20.95 7.29
N GLN A 90 9.48 -19.84 7.40
CA GLN A 90 8.94 -18.49 7.71
C GLN A 90 8.85 -17.56 6.47
N LYS A 91 8.47 -18.11 5.32
CA LYS A 91 8.46 -17.39 4.03
C LYS A 91 7.68 -16.06 4.04
N ASN A 92 6.56 -15.96 4.75
CA ASN A 92 5.73 -14.75 4.74
C ASN A 92 6.38 -13.58 5.49
N ALA A 93 6.91 -13.82 6.69
CA ALA A 93 7.58 -12.78 7.50
C ALA A 93 8.84 -12.26 6.80
N TRP A 94 9.62 -13.14 6.17
CA TRP A 94 10.77 -12.75 5.37
C TRP A 94 10.37 -11.92 4.15
N ASN A 95 9.33 -12.36 3.41
CA ASN A 95 8.83 -11.61 2.26
C ASN A 95 8.29 -10.23 2.65
N LEU A 96 7.64 -10.13 3.81
CA LEU A 96 7.20 -8.87 4.39
C LEU A 96 8.39 -7.96 4.70
N GLY A 97 9.41 -8.49 5.39
CA GLY A 97 10.63 -7.76 5.70
C GLY A 97 11.36 -7.27 4.44
N LEU A 98 11.50 -8.13 3.43
CA LEU A 98 12.09 -7.74 2.14
C LEU A 98 11.26 -6.68 1.41
N PHE A 99 9.93 -6.75 1.48
CA PHE A 99 9.07 -5.72 0.91
C PHE A 99 9.23 -4.37 1.62
N ILE A 100 9.26 -4.35 2.95
CA ILE A 100 9.45 -3.12 3.73
C ILE A 100 10.84 -2.53 3.46
N ALA A 101 11.90 -3.36 3.52
CA ALA A 101 13.27 -2.93 3.26
C ALA A 101 13.42 -2.34 1.86
N ASP A 102 12.79 -2.96 0.86
CA ASP A 102 12.73 -2.48 -0.50
C ASP A 102 12.07 -1.10 -0.60
N GLN A 103 10.89 -0.90 -0.03
CA GLN A 103 10.22 0.42 -0.06
C GLN A 103 11.02 1.51 0.68
N LEU A 104 11.69 1.17 1.79
CA LEU A 104 12.57 2.10 2.51
C LEU A 104 13.80 2.48 1.68
N LEU A 105 14.43 1.50 1.02
CA LEU A 105 15.57 1.75 0.14
C LEU A 105 15.19 2.65 -1.04
N HIS A 106 14.03 2.43 -1.66
CA HIS A 106 13.55 3.32 -2.72
C HIS A 106 13.31 4.75 -2.20
N MET A 107 12.71 4.90 -1.02
CA MET A 107 12.54 6.21 -0.38
C MET A 107 13.88 6.91 -0.13
N ILE A 108 14.88 6.18 0.37
CA ILE A 108 16.24 6.69 0.58
C ILE A 108 16.86 7.14 -0.75
N THR A 109 16.68 6.36 -1.83
CA THR A 109 17.21 6.76 -3.15
C THR A 109 16.55 8.02 -3.69
N ILE A 110 15.24 8.20 -3.49
CA ILE A 110 14.53 9.44 -3.86
C ILE A 110 15.11 10.62 -3.09
N LEU A 111 15.25 10.50 -1.76
CA LEU A 111 15.81 11.57 -0.92
C LEU A 111 17.26 11.90 -1.30
N ALA A 112 18.09 10.89 -1.56
CA ALA A 112 19.47 11.07 -2.00
C ALA A 112 19.54 11.81 -3.33
N VAL A 113 18.71 11.43 -4.31
CA VAL A 113 18.66 12.12 -5.61
C VAL A 113 18.18 13.57 -5.43
N CYS A 114 17.16 13.81 -4.61
CA CYS A 114 16.68 15.17 -4.30
C CYS A 114 17.79 16.04 -3.70
N TYR A 115 18.59 15.49 -2.79
CA TYR A 115 19.69 16.20 -2.15
C TYR A 115 20.84 16.49 -3.12
N PHE A 116 21.34 15.47 -3.83
CA PHE A 116 22.54 15.60 -4.66
C PHE A 116 22.31 16.30 -6.01
N THR A 117 21.12 16.18 -6.60
CA THR A 117 20.85 16.73 -7.95
C THR A 117 19.93 17.94 -7.92
N LEU A 118 18.84 17.87 -7.14
CA LEU A 118 17.84 18.94 -7.05
C LEU A 118 18.14 19.95 -5.94
N GLN A 119 19.28 19.79 -5.25
CA GLN A 119 19.77 20.66 -4.18
C GLN A 119 18.72 20.90 -3.07
N VAL A 120 17.87 19.91 -2.80
CA VAL A 120 16.85 20.02 -1.76
C VAL A 120 17.50 20.02 -0.39
N ASP A 121 17.20 21.04 0.42
CA ASP A 121 17.65 21.11 1.81
C ASP A 121 16.91 20.08 2.69
N LEU A 122 17.59 18.98 3.00
CA LEU A 122 17.07 17.94 3.88
C LEU A 122 16.93 18.39 5.32
N GLN A 123 17.77 19.33 5.79
CA GLN A 123 17.69 19.85 7.15
C GLN A 123 16.41 20.68 7.33
N ALA A 124 16.10 21.56 6.36
CA ALA A 124 14.86 22.31 6.35
C ALA A 124 13.62 21.39 6.29
N MET A 125 13.69 20.29 5.52
CA MET A 125 12.63 19.29 5.49
C MET A 125 12.45 18.63 6.86
N ILE A 126 13.54 18.19 7.51
CA ILE A 126 13.48 17.57 8.85
C ILE A 126 12.88 18.55 9.86
N ASP A 127 13.33 19.81 9.85
CA ASP A 127 12.80 20.84 10.72
C ASP A 127 11.30 21.08 10.51
N THR A 128 10.84 21.10 9.25
CA THR A 128 9.43 21.18 8.89
C THR A 128 8.64 20.00 9.48
N ILE A 129 9.16 18.78 9.37
CA ILE A 129 8.53 17.58 9.92
C ILE A 129 8.48 17.65 11.45
N LEU A 130 9.56 18.04 12.12
CA LEU A 130 9.61 18.16 13.58
C LEU A 130 8.65 19.22 14.12
N LEU A 131 8.51 20.35 13.41
CA LEU A 131 7.53 21.40 13.72
C LEU A 131 6.10 20.88 13.54
N LEU A 132 5.81 20.17 12.43
CA LEU A 132 4.49 19.58 12.19
C LEU A 132 4.12 18.54 13.25
N LEU A 133 5.08 17.78 13.76
CA LEU A 133 4.88 16.77 14.81
C LEU A 133 4.87 17.35 16.24
N ASN A 134 4.95 18.68 16.41
CA ASN A 134 5.10 19.34 17.71
C ASN A 134 6.31 18.82 18.52
N LEU A 135 7.37 18.35 17.86
CA LEU A 135 8.61 17.88 18.50
C LEU A 135 9.68 18.98 18.58
N LYS A 136 9.48 20.09 17.88
CA LYS A 136 10.32 21.29 17.91
C LYS A 136 9.42 22.49 18.18
N GLU A 137 9.82 23.35 19.10
CA GLU A 137 9.11 24.61 19.35
C GLU A 137 9.28 25.55 18.14
N GLY A 138 8.19 26.20 17.75
CA GLY A 138 8.20 27.17 16.65
C GLY A 138 6.83 27.38 16.03
N ILE A 139 6.80 28.23 15.01
CA ILE A 139 5.59 28.47 14.23
C ILE A 139 5.40 27.31 13.27
N ARG A 140 4.24 26.67 13.35
CA ARG A 140 3.90 25.58 12.45
C ARG A 140 3.79 26.11 11.01
N PRO A 141 4.46 25.47 10.03
CA PRO A 141 4.41 25.93 8.65
C PRO A 141 3.02 25.71 8.08
N GLU A 142 2.50 26.72 7.39
CA GLU A 142 1.29 26.57 6.58
C GLU A 142 1.62 25.80 5.30
N LEU A 143 0.94 24.68 5.09
CA LEU A 143 1.07 23.92 3.86
C LEU A 143 0.29 24.62 2.75
N GLY A 144 0.97 24.89 1.63
CA GLY A 144 0.31 25.34 0.41
C GLY A 144 -0.73 24.34 -0.08
N LEU A 145 -1.69 24.82 -0.89
CA LEU A 145 -2.78 24.01 -1.40
C LEU A 145 -2.26 22.80 -2.21
N LEU A 146 -1.24 23.00 -3.04
CA LEU A 146 -0.65 21.93 -3.87
C LEU A 146 0.05 20.88 -3.00
N GLU A 147 0.85 21.30 -2.02
CA GLU A 147 1.48 20.39 -1.06
C GLU A 147 0.44 19.58 -0.29
N GLY A 148 -0.61 20.24 0.19
CA GLY A 148 -1.72 19.59 0.88
C GLY A 148 -2.41 18.53 0.00
N LEU A 149 -2.72 18.86 -1.25
CA LEU A 149 -3.31 17.90 -2.19
C LEU A 149 -2.38 16.72 -2.49
N LEU A 150 -1.09 16.98 -2.76
CA LEU A 150 -0.11 15.92 -3.00
C LEU A 150 0.00 14.98 -1.79
N PHE A 151 0.09 15.56 -0.59
CA PHE A 151 0.15 14.79 0.64
C PHE A 151 -1.11 13.95 0.85
N LEU A 152 -2.31 14.52 0.61
CA LEU A 152 -3.58 13.81 0.73
C LEU A 152 -3.65 12.61 -0.24
N ILE A 153 -3.21 12.79 -1.49
CA ILE A 153 -3.19 11.70 -2.49
C ILE A 153 -2.22 10.60 -2.07
N ILE A 154 -1.02 10.96 -1.60
CA ILE A 154 -0.06 9.98 -1.07
C ILE A 154 -0.67 9.19 0.08
N MET A 155 -1.28 9.88 1.04
CA MET A 155 -1.92 9.24 2.19
C MET A 155 -3.08 8.34 1.77
N LEU A 156 -3.85 8.73 0.75
CA LEU A 156 -4.90 7.88 0.17
C LEU A 156 -4.33 6.59 -0.41
N ILE A 157 -3.24 6.68 -1.18
CA ILE A 157 -2.59 5.51 -1.80
C ILE A 157 -1.97 4.60 -0.73
N LEU A 158 -1.28 5.18 0.26
CA LEU A 158 -0.68 4.46 1.38
C LEU A 158 -1.75 3.70 2.19
N CYS A 159 -2.80 4.43 2.57
CA CYS A 159 -3.90 3.88 3.36
C CYS A 159 -4.66 2.79 2.60
N THR A 160 -4.90 2.94 1.30
CA THR A 160 -5.69 1.96 0.54
C THR A 160 -4.81 0.84 -0.04
N THR A 161 -3.97 1.17 -1.01
CA THR A 161 -3.34 0.20 -1.90
C THR A 161 -2.09 -0.41 -1.28
N VAL A 162 -1.21 0.41 -0.70
CA VAL A 162 0.02 -0.08 -0.08
C VAL A 162 -0.28 -0.94 1.14
N THR A 163 -1.18 -0.48 2.01
CA THR A 163 -1.63 -1.26 3.18
C THR A 163 -2.30 -2.56 2.77
N GLY A 164 -3.14 -2.55 1.73
CA GLY A 164 -3.76 -3.77 1.21
C GLY A 164 -2.73 -4.78 0.69
N HIS A 165 -1.69 -4.30 0.01
CA HIS A 165 -0.59 -5.14 -0.47
C HIS A 165 0.23 -5.72 0.70
N LEU A 166 0.53 -4.89 1.71
CA LEU A 166 1.24 -5.31 2.93
C LEU A 166 0.49 -6.43 3.67
N ILE A 167 -0.82 -6.25 3.88
CA ILE A 167 -1.67 -7.25 4.53
C ILE A 167 -1.70 -8.55 3.72
N ARG A 168 -1.76 -8.47 2.38
CA ARG A 168 -1.73 -9.65 1.52
C ARG A 168 -0.40 -10.42 1.67
N ILE A 169 0.74 -9.74 1.75
CA ILE A 169 2.04 -10.39 1.96
C ILE A 169 2.09 -11.03 3.35
N MET A 170 1.62 -10.31 4.38
CA MET A 170 1.61 -10.76 5.77
C MET A 170 0.78 -12.03 5.95
N LEU A 171 -0.44 -12.05 5.41
CA LEU A 171 -1.36 -13.19 5.53
C LEU A 171 -1.02 -14.36 4.58
N GLY A 172 -0.19 -14.12 3.56
CA GLY A 172 0.24 -15.14 2.59
C GLY A 172 -0.91 -15.72 1.75
N SER A 173 -0.67 -16.89 1.11
CA SER A 173 -1.67 -17.55 0.25
C SER A 173 -2.73 -18.36 1.02
N LEU A 174 -2.95 -18.09 2.31
CA LEU A 174 -3.97 -18.76 3.13
C LEU A 174 -5.40 -18.53 2.58
N THR A 175 -5.55 -17.60 1.63
CA THR A 175 -6.75 -17.44 0.80
C THR A 175 -7.18 -18.74 0.10
N LYS A 176 -6.26 -19.66 -0.22
CA LYS A 176 -6.64 -20.97 -0.80
C LYS A 176 -7.45 -21.82 0.19
N HIS A 177 -7.02 -21.91 1.44
CA HIS A 177 -7.75 -22.66 2.48
C HIS A 177 -9.09 -22.01 2.83
N ILE A 178 -9.15 -20.67 2.84
CA ILE A 178 -10.39 -19.92 3.07
C ILE A 178 -11.37 -20.10 1.90
N SER A 179 -10.91 -20.05 0.64
CA SER A 179 -11.80 -20.30 -0.50
C SER A 179 -12.38 -21.72 -0.49
N LEU A 180 -11.61 -22.70 -0.01
CA LEU A 180 -12.09 -24.07 0.20
C LEU A 180 -13.08 -24.15 1.36
N PHE A 181 -12.92 -23.32 2.39
CA PHE A 181 -13.81 -23.26 3.55
C PHE A 181 -15.13 -22.54 3.26
N GLU A 182 -15.11 -21.36 2.62
CA GLU A 182 -16.32 -20.69 2.15
C GLU A 182 -17.11 -21.59 1.20
N GLY A 183 -16.42 -22.32 0.32
CA GLY A 183 -17.01 -23.36 -0.52
C GLY A 183 -17.70 -24.46 0.28
N LYS A 184 -17.11 -24.93 1.40
CA LYS A 184 -17.77 -25.91 2.29
C LYS A 184 -19.01 -25.37 2.99
N TYR A 185 -19.03 -24.12 3.42
CA TYR A 185 -20.21 -23.51 4.04
C TYR A 185 -21.31 -23.23 3.02
N THR A 186 -20.99 -22.67 1.85
CA THR A 186 -21.96 -22.50 0.77
C THR A 186 -22.51 -23.84 0.28
N LEU A 187 -21.67 -24.87 0.13
CA LEU A 187 -22.13 -26.21 -0.22
C LEU A 187 -23.00 -26.82 0.88
N LYS A 188 -22.69 -26.59 2.16
CA LYS A 188 -23.52 -27.05 3.28
C LYS A 188 -24.88 -26.34 3.28
N ASP A 189 -24.93 -25.05 2.99
CA ASP A 189 -26.17 -24.28 2.87
C ASP A 189 -26.98 -24.66 1.62
N LEU A 190 -26.30 -24.97 0.50
CA LEU A 190 -26.93 -25.47 -0.73
C LEU A 190 -27.42 -26.91 -0.61
N ALA A 191 -26.71 -27.77 0.12
CA ALA A 191 -27.12 -29.16 0.40
C ALA A 191 -28.34 -29.26 1.32
N ILE A 192 -28.72 -28.17 1.99
CA ILE A 192 -29.97 -28.06 2.76
C ILE A 192 -31.16 -27.71 1.84
N SER A 193 -30.92 -27.35 0.57
CA SER A 193 -31.97 -27.11 -0.42
C SER A 193 -32.36 -28.43 -1.12
N PRO A 194 -33.63 -28.88 -1.13
CA PRO A 194 -33.98 -30.27 -1.47
C PRO A 194 -33.85 -30.66 -2.96
N ASN A 195 -33.37 -29.79 -3.84
CA ASN A 195 -33.49 -29.97 -5.29
C ASN A 195 -32.29 -29.39 -6.09
N SER A 196 -31.07 -29.87 -5.86
CA SER A 196 -29.94 -29.58 -6.76
C SER A 196 -29.40 -30.86 -7.42
N GLU A 197 -29.77 -31.04 -8.69
CA GLU A 197 -29.08 -31.95 -9.59
C GLU A 197 -27.64 -31.47 -9.80
N LYS A 198 -26.71 -32.34 -9.44
CA LYS A 198 -25.27 -32.11 -9.40
C LYS A 198 -24.69 -32.21 -10.81
N ASN A 199 -24.51 -31.08 -11.50
CA ASN A 199 -23.93 -31.04 -12.84
C ASN A 199 -22.81 -29.98 -12.96
N MET A 200 -21.87 -30.23 -13.90
CA MET A 200 -20.60 -29.54 -14.17
C MET A 200 -20.60 -28.00 -14.28
N SER A 201 -21.75 -27.33 -14.16
CA SER A 201 -21.87 -25.86 -14.06
C SER A 201 -21.31 -25.29 -12.75
N GLU A 202 -21.20 -26.10 -11.70
CA GLU A 202 -20.73 -25.66 -10.38
C GLU A 202 -19.25 -25.25 -10.37
N GLU A 203 -18.38 -25.97 -11.10
CA GLU A 203 -16.94 -25.67 -11.13
C GLU A 203 -16.63 -24.37 -11.88
N TYR A 204 -17.36 -24.11 -12.98
CA TYR A 204 -17.29 -22.83 -13.69
C TYR A 204 -17.90 -21.68 -12.89
N THR A 205 -19.04 -21.91 -12.23
CA THR A 205 -19.67 -20.90 -11.35
C THR A 205 -18.74 -20.55 -10.19
N TYR A 206 -18.08 -21.55 -9.59
CA TYR A 206 -17.11 -21.35 -8.52
C TYR A 206 -15.88 -20.54 -8.99
N MET A 207 -15.34 -20.81 -10.19
CA MET A 207 -14.25 -20.01 -10.77
C MET A 207 -14.66 -18.56 -11.08
N VAL A 208 -15.88 -18.34 -11.58
CA VAL A 208 -16.41 -17.00 -11.88
C VAL A 208 -16.68 -16.21 -10.59
N MET A 209 -17.25 -16.84 -9.56
CA MET A 209 -17.45 -16.23 -8.23
C MET A 209 -16.12 -15.86 -7.57
N LYS A 210 -15.12 -16.74 -7.62
CA LYS A 210 -13.79 -16.51 -7.04
C LYS A 210 -13.11 -15.25 -7.57
N HIS A 211 -13.27 -14.92 -8.84
CA HIS A 211 -12.67 -13.72 -9.43
C HIS A 211 -13.43 -12.42 -9.04
N GLN A 212 -14.73 -12.50 -8.75
CA GLN A 212 -15.52 -11.38 -8.25
C GLN A 212 -15.32 -11.12 -6.76
N ASP A 213 -15.13 -12.16 -5.94
CA ASP A 213 -14.95 -12.01 -4.50
C ASP A 213 -13.58 -11.37 -4.15
N LEU A 214 -12.54 -11.66 -4.95
CA LEU A 214 -11.22 -11.04 -4.83
C LEU A 214 -11.25 -9.51 -5.05
N SER A 215 -12.12 -9.01 -5.92
CA SER A 215 -12.26 -7.56 -6.16
C SER A 215 -13.13 -6.89 -5.10
N ARG A 216 -14.22 -7.55 -4.67
CA ARG A 216 -15.11 -7.05 -3.61
C ARG A 216 -14.40 -6.93 -2.26
N GLY A 217 -13.64 -7.93 -1.85
CA GLY A 217 -12.87 -7.88 -0.60
C GLY A 217 -11.85 -6.73 -0.56
N LYS A 218 -11.20 -6.45 -1.69
CA LYS A 218 -10.27 -5.31 -1.83
C LYS A 218 -11.01 -3.97 -1.62
N VAL A 219 -12.17 -3.80 -2.26
CA VAL A 219 -13.00 -2.59 -2.14
C VAL A 219 -13.54 -2.41 -0.72
N ILE A 220 -14.04 -3.48 -0.08
CA ILE A 220 -14.49 -3.43 1.32
C ILE A 220 -13.35 -2.94 2.22
N GLY A 221 -12.16 -3.52 2.08
CA GLY A 221 -11.00 -3.08 2.86
C GLY A 221 -10.64 -1.61 2.62
N TYR A 222 -10.82 -1.09 1.40
CA TYR A 222 -10.58 0.33 1.11
C TYR A 222 -11.59 1.19 1.86
N LEU A 223 -12.88 0.86 1.76
CA LEU A 223 -13.97 1.59 2.40
C LEU A 223 -13.81 1.62 3.93
N GLU A 224 -13.48 0.48 4.55
CA GLU A 224 -13.27 0.40 6.00
C GLU A 224 -12.14 1.31 6.47
N ARG A 225 -10.99 1.31 5.78
CA ARG A 225 -9.86 2.16 6.17
C ARG A 225 -10.17 3.65 5.97
N LEU A 226 -10.84 4.02 4.89
CA LEU A 226 -11.28 5.40 4.67
C LEU A 226 -12.29 5.86 5.71
N LEU A 227 -13.21 4.98 6.11
CA LEU A 227 -14.16 5.25 7.19
C LEU A 227 -13.43 5.46 8.52
N VAL A 228 -12.45 4.63 8.85
CA VAL A 228 -11.62 4.81 10.06
C VAL A 228 -10.88 6.15 10.01
N VAL A 229 -10.23 6.48 8.89
CA VAL A 229 -9.56 7.78 8.71
C VAL A 229 -10.54 8.93 8.93
N ALA A 230 -11.73 8.88 8.32
CA ALA A 230 -12.76 9.91 8.47
C ALA A 230 -13.18 10.08 9.95
N LEU A 231 -13.40 8.99 10.68
CA LEU A 231 -13.76 9.03 12.10
C LEU A 231 -12.66 9.64 12.97
N ILE A 232 -11.39 9.33 12.69
CA ILE A 232 -10.24 9.93 13.39
C ILE A 232 -10.18 11.44 13.13
N LEU A 233 -10.38 11.88 11.89
CA LEU A 233 -10.44 13.29 11.53
C LEU A 233 -11.59 14.02 12.25
N MET A 234 -12.75 13.37 12.38
CA MET A 234 -13.89 13.87 13.17
C MET A 234 -13.67 13.81 14.69
N GLY A 235 -12.58 13.20 15.16
CA GLY A 235 -12.30 13.02 16.60
C GLY A 235 -13.11 11.92 17.28
N SER A 236 -13.81 11.07 16.51
CA SER A 236 -14.65 9.99 17.03
C SER A 236 -13.88 8.67 17.16
N PHE A 237 -12.93 8.62 18.10
CA PHE A 237 -12.14 7.40 18.36
C PHE A 237 -13.01 6.24 18.83
N SER A 238 -14.07 6.51 19.61
CA SER A 238 -15.01 5.49 20.10
C SER A 238 -15.75 4.78 18.95
N ALA A 239 -16.08 5.49 17.87
CA ALA A 239 -16.76 4.90 16.72
C ALA A 239 -15.85 3.91 15.95
N VAL A 240 -14.54 4.12 15.95
CA VAL A 240 -13.58 3.17 15.37
C VAL A 240 -13.66 1.83 16.12
N GLY A 241 -13.70 1.86 17.46
CA GLY A 241 -13.87 0.67 18.28
C GLY A 241 -15.18 -0.06 18.02
N PHE A 242 -16.27 0.70 17.85
CA PHE A 242 -17.58 0.14 17.50
C PHE A 242 -17.55 -0.60 16.15
N ILE A 243 -16.89 -0.05 15.13
CA ILE A 243 -16.79 -0.71 13.82
C ILE A 243 -16.01 -2.03 13.92
N VAL A 244 -14.89 -2.04 14.65
CA VAL A 244 -14.11 -3.28 14.85
C VAL A 244 -14.95 -4.34 15.54
N ALA A 245 -15.70 -3.95 16.58
CA ALA A 245 -16.59 -4.85 17.30
C ALA A 245 -17.74 -5.37 16.42
N ALA A 246 -18.41 -4.48 15.68
CA ALA A 246 -19.49 -4.83 14.76
C ALA A 246 -19.00 -5.81 13.69
N LYS A 247 -17.82 -5.56 13.10
CA LYS A 247 -17.22 -6.44 12.10
C LYS A 247 -16.96 -7.83 12.68
N SER A 248 -16.44 -7.90 13.90
CA SER A 248 -16.19 -9.18 14.61
C SER A 248 -17.50 -9.92 14.91
N LEU A 249 -18.56 -9.20 15.31
CA LEU A 249 -19.87 -9.78 15.60
C LEU A 249 -20.51 -10.42 14.36
N THR A 250 -20.43 -9.78 13.19
CA THR A 250 -20.98 -10.36 11.94
C THR A 250 -20.34 -11.68 11.54
N ARG A 251 -19.15 -11.97 12.08
CA ARG A 251 -18.37 -13.16 11.76
C ARG A 251 -18.22 -14.12 12.93
N PHE A 252 -18.94 -13.90 14.02
CA PHE A 252 -18.83 -14.68 15.26
C PHE A 252 -18.92 -16.20 15.03
N LYS A 253 -19.87 -16.67 14.21
CA LYS A 253 -20.02 -18.11 13.89
C LYS A 253 -18.83 -18.71 13.13
N GLN A 254 -18.05 -17.89 12.43
CA GLN A 254 -16.86 -18.33 11.69
C GLN A 254 -15.61 -18.29 12.58
N MET A 255 -15.68 -17.64 13.74
CA MET A 255 -14.57 -17.55 14.71
C MET A 255 -14.38 -18.85 15.53
N ASP A 256 -15.32 -19.80 15.45
CA ASP A 256 -15.15 -21.13 16.03
C ASP A 256 -14.00 -21.92 15.35
N ASP A 257 -13.68 -21.57 14.10
CA ASP A 257 -12.50 -22.08 13.40
C ASP A 257 -11.28 -21.21 13.75
N ARG A 258 -10.28 -21.84 14.39
CA ARG A 258 -9.08 -21.17 14.87
C ARG A 258 -8.28 -20.50 13.75
N ASP A 259 -8.10 -21.19 12.61
CA ASP A 259 -7.28 -20.68 11.50
C ASP A 259 -7.97 -19.49 10.84
N TRP A 260 -9.30 -19.56 10.70
CA TRP A 260 -10.11 -18.45 10.20
C TRP A 260 -10.08 -17.26 11.17
N ALA A 261 -10.24 -17.50 12.47
CA ALA A 261 -10.22 -16.47 13.49
C ALA A 261 -8.87 -15.73 13.53
N GLU A 262 -7.75 -16.46 13.54
CA GLU A 262 -6.41 -15.88 13.51
C GLU A 262 -6.19 -15.03 12.24
N TYR A 263 -6.58 -15.54 11.06
CA TYR A 263 -6.51 -14.80 9.80
C TYR A 263 -7.33 -13.50 9.83
N PHE A 264 -8.60 -13.60 10.24
CA PHE A 264 -9.53 -12.48 10.25
C PHE A 264 -9.07 -11.39 11.24
N LEU A 265 -8.64 -11.79 12.43
CA LEU A 265 -8.15 -10.90 13.47
C LEU A 265 -6.86 -10.21 13.03
N LEU A 266 -5.86 -10.96 12.55
CA LEU A 266 -4.59 -10.39 12.08
C LEU A 266 -4.83 -9.41 10.94
N GLY A 267 -5.63 -9.78 9.93
CA GLY A 267 -5.92 -8.90 8.80
C GLY A 267 -6.65 -7.62 9.21
N THR A 268 -7.69 -7.75 10.03
CA THR A 268 -8.52 -6.61 10.46
C THR A 268 -7.74 -5.69 11.40
N LEU A 269 -7.10 -6.22 12.45
CA LEU A 269 -6.37 -5.40 13.41
C LEU A 269 -5.21 -4.66 12.75
N THR A 270 -4.44 -5.32 11.88
CA THR A 270 -3.37 -4.65 11.13
C THR A 270 -3.92 -3.56 10.20
N SER A 271 -5.03 -3.84 9.49
CA SER A 271 -5.67 -2.84 8.62
C SER A 271 -6.13 -1.59 9.39
N PHE A 272 -6.77 -1.79 10.55
CA PHE A 272 -7.26 -0.70 11.38
C PHE A 272 -6.12 0.06 12.03
N LEU A 273 -5.06 -0.63 12.48
CA LEU A 273 -3.86 0.01 13.03
C LEU A 273 -3.24 0.99 12.03
N PHE A 274 -3.01 0.56 10.79
CA PHE A 274 -2.49 1.45 9.75
C PHE A 274 -3.45 2.60 9.44
N ALA A 275 -4.75 2.35 9.32
CA ALA A 275 -5.73 3.41 9.09
C ALA A 275 -5.77 4.46 10.21
N ILE A 276 -5.64 4.04 11.47
CA ILE A 276 -5.53 4.94 12.62
C ILE A 276 -4.25 5.78 12.52
N ILE A 277 -3.11 5.15 12.26
CA ILE A 277 -1.82 5.86 12.09
C ILE A 277 -1.94 6.92 10.99
N TYR A 278 -2.47 6.56 9.82
CA TYR A 278 -2.65 7.51 8.72
C TYR A 278 -3.66 8.61 9.02
N GLY A 279 -4.76 8.30 9.72
CA GLY A 279 -5.75 9.29 10.16
C GLY A 279 -5.17 10.28 11.15
N VAL A 280 -4.36 9.82 12.11
CA VAL A 280 -3.65 10.67 13.07
C VAL A 280 -2.62 11.55 12.36
N LEU A 281 -1.84 10.99 11.43
CA LEU A 281 -0.88 11.77 10.63
C LEU A 281 -1.58 12.87 9.82
N LEU A 282 -2.69 12.56 9.15
CA LEU A 282 -3.48 13.58 8.45
C LEU A 282 -4.01 14.64 9.41
N LYS A 283 -4.49 14.23 10.60
CA LYS A 283 -4.98 15.15 11.62
C LYS A 283 -3.88 16.11 12.08
N ILE A 284 -2.70 15.59 12.40
CA ILE A 284 -1.54 16.39 12.81
C ILE A 284 -1.13 17.35 11.70
N VAL A 285 -1.05 16.88 10.46
CA VAL A 285 -0.55 17.67 9.33
C VAL A 285 -1.51 18.79 8.91
N PHE A 286 -2.83 18.58 8.97
CA PHE A 286 -3.81 19.59 8.55
C PHE A 286 -4.42 20.39 9.70
N PHE A 287 -4.66 19.78 10.85
CA PHE A 287 -5.39 20.41 11.97
C PHE A 287 -4.51 20.66 13.19
N GLY A 288 -3.36 19.98 13.30
CA GLY A 288 -2.43 20.09 14.42
C GLY A 288 -2.71 19.08 15.53
N SER A 289 -1.79 19.01 16.48
CA SER A 289 -1.94 18.24 17.72
C SER A 289 -2.61 19.10 18.79
N TYR A 290 -3.46 18.50 19.62
CA TYR A 290 -3.98 19.09 20.86
C TYR A 290 -2.88 19.31 21.89
#